data_AF-A0A1C6EL80-F1
#
_entry.id   AF-A0A1C6EL80-F1
#
_cell.length_a   1.000
_cell.length_b   1.000
_cell.length_c   1.000
_cell.angle_alpha   90.00
_cell.angle_beta   90.00
_cell.angle_gamma   90.00
#
_symmetry.space_group_name_H-M   'P 1'
#
loop_
_entity.id
_entity.type
_entity.pdbx_description
1 polymer ?
#
loop_
_entity_poly.entity_id
_entity_poly.type
_entity_poly.pdbx_seq_one_letter_code
_entity_poly.pdbx_strand_id
1 'polypeptide(L)'
;MKNLYIPKGKTLHYETLYCQNIVNDGTLIVDGTLHARSISGKGILKAGTVSVRHVAEMDIECATMNGETMAAERVCAAEIVLSGSATVSCYLEAEYVEVPKLTMAKHNIGTLKADDVITLPEKKRGIVGTLVAGFFRRLWLSVIHRIPVDAPYVQVAAPAPESTDTEQEQPKPERAGDFQSQPVTQPMDLDLEEDFEFKRLKAMYRLLKDCGYTLRITKQEETVLTPREDSASTLPKAA
;
A
#
# COMPACT_ATOMS: atom_id res chain seq x y z
N MET A 1 -24.73 -16.97 27.26
CA MET A 1 -24.30 -16.76 25.86
C MET A 1 -23.14 -15.79 25.88
N LYS A 2 -22.00 -16.10 25.24
CA LYS A 2 -20.86 -15.17 25.14
C LYS A 2 -20.74 -14.71 23.69
N ASN A 3 -20.94 -13.40 23.48
CA ASN A 3 -20.61 -12.72 22.25
C ASN A 3 -19.29 -11.97 22.47
N LEU A 4 -18.40 -11.96 21.48
CA LEU A 4 -17.15 -11.20 21.51
C LEU A 4 -17.24 -10.06 20.50
N TYR A 5 -16.78 -8.86 20.89
CA TYR A 5 -16.59 -7.74 19.98
C TYR A 5 -15.16 -7.23 20.05
N ILE A 6 -14.53 -7.08 18.90
CA ILE A 6 -13.14 -6.64 18.73
C ILE A 6 -13.17 -5.35 17.89
N PRO A 7 -13.01 -4.16 18.52
CA PRO A 7 -13.03 -2.90 17.78
C PRO A 7 -11.74 -2.69 16.97
N LYS A 8 -11.84 -1.84 15.96
CA LYS A 8 -10.73 -1.43 15.08
C LYS A 8 -9.49 -1.01 15.88
N GLY A 9 -8.33 -1.50 15.45
CA GLY A 9 -7.04 -1.21 16.08
C GLY A 9 -6.77 -1.94 17.40
N LYS A 10 -7.66 -2.84 17.86
CA LYS A 10 -7.33 -3.80 18.92
C LYS A 10 -7.02 -5.17 18.35
N THR A 11 -5.93 -5.75 18.83
CA THR A 11 -5.61 -7.17 18.67
C THR A 11 -6.03 -7.91 19.94
N LEU A 12 -6.74 -9.03 19.81
CA LEU A 12 -6.90 -10.00 20.89
C LEU A 12 -6.15 -11.28 20.53
N HIS A 13 -5.44 -11.83 21.50
CA HIS A 13 -4.72 -13.09 21.41
C HIS A 13 -5.31 -14.09 22.42
N TYR A 14 -5.52 -15.33 21.96
CA TYR A 14 -6.00 -16.45 22.77
C TYR A 14 -5.31 -17.74 22.33
N GLU A 15 -5.11 -18.68 23.24
CA GLU A 15 -4.67 -20.04 22.89
C GLU A 15 -5.81 -20.85 22.25
N THR A 16 -7.04 -20.68 22.75
CA THR A 16 -8.26 -21.33 22.23
C THR A 16 -9.48 -20.50 22.63
N LEU A 17 -10.44 -20.35 21.71
CA LEU A 17 -11.59 -19.47 21.87
C LEU A 17 -12.91 -20.16 21.50
N TYR A 18 -13.76 -20.35 22.52
CA TYR A 18 -15.15 -20.79 22.36
C TYR A 18 -16.10 -19.61 22.54
N CYS A 19 -16.81 -19.25 21.47
CA CYS A 19 -17.83 -18.20 21.49
C CYS A 19 -19.06 -18.59 20.68
N GLN A 20 -20.14 -17.81 20.79
CA GLN A 20 -21.34 -18.06 20.00
C GLN A 20 -21.38 -17.15 18.76
N ASN A 21 -21.27 -15.84 18.97
CA ASN A 21 -21.11 -14.86 17.89
C ASN A 21 -19.86 -14.02 18.15
N ILE A 22 -19.05 -13.79 17.12
CA ILE A 22 -17.89 -12.90 17.16
C ILE A 22 -18.12 -11.79 16.14
N VAL A 23 -17.90 -10.54 16.56
CA VAL A 23 -17.85 -9.38 15.67
C VAL A 23 -16.42 -8.83 15.69
N ASN A 24 -15.69 -9.02 14.59
CA ASN A 24 -14.28 -8.66 14.48
C ASN A 24 -14.09 -7.51 13.49
N ASP A 25 -13.80 -6.31 13.99
CA ASP A 25 -13.35 -5.16 13.22
C ASP A 25 -11.84 -4.87 13.42
N GLY A 26 -11.16 -5.63 14.28
CA GLY A 26 -9.75 -5.46 14.64
C GLY A 26 -8.89 -6.62 14.12
N THR A 27 -8.13 -7.23 15.02
CA THR A 27 -7.37 -8.45 14.74
C THR A 27 -7.68 -9.51 15.81
N LEU A 28 -8.03 -10.71 15.39
CA LEU A 28 -8.21 -11.88 16.25
C LEU A 28 -7.11 -12.90 15.94
N ILE A 29 -6.34 -13.28 16.97
CA ILE A 29 -5.32 -14.33 16.89
C ILE A 29 -5.71 -15.46 17.85
N VAL A 30 -5.83 -16.68 17.33
CA VAL A 30 -6.18 -17.89 18.11
C VAL A 30 -5.26 -19.05 17.76
N ASP A 31 -4.16 -19.22 18.49
CA ASP A 31 -3.06 -20.12 18.10
C ASP A 31 -3.51 -21.58 17.88
N GLY A 32 -4.40 -22.07 18.74
CA GLY A 32 -5.01 -23.40 18.66
C GLY A 32 -6.37 -23.38 17.97
N THR A 33 -7.45 -23.60 18.73
CA THR A 33 -8.80 -23.82 18.18
C THR A 33 -9.73 -22.62 18.39
N LEU A 34 -10.37 -22.19 17.30
CA LEU A 34 -11.44 -21.21 17.29
C LEU A 34 -12.76 -21.91 16.95
N HIS A 35 -13.69 -21.94 17.89
CA HIS A 35 -15.03 -22.49 17.66
C HIS A 35 -16.12 -21.43 17.88
N ALA A 36 -16.85 -21.11 16.82
CA ALA A 36 -17.92 -20.12 16.80
C ALA A 36 -19.17 -20.62 16.05
N ARG A 37 -20.34 -20.03 16.30
CA ARG A 37 -21.51 -20.25 15.42
C ARG A 37 -21.50 -19.27 14.25
N SER A 38 -21.19 -18.00 14.53
CA SER A 38 -21.09 -16.95 13.53
C SER A 38 -19.90 -16.04 13.83
N ILE A 39 -19.11 -15.71 12.81
CA ILE A 39 -18.06 -14.70 12.84
C ILE A 39 -18.36 -13.69 11.75
N SER A 40 -18.36 -12.40 12.07
CA SER A 40 -18.61 -11.34 11.09
C SER A 40 -17.79 -10.08 11.36
N GLY A 41 -17.50 -9.30 10.33
CA GLY A 41 -16.90 -7.97 10.47
C GLY A 41 -15.96 -7.62 9.31
N LYS A 42 -14.95 -6.81 9.60
CA LYS A 42 -13.95 -6.33 8.62
C LYS A 42 -12.52 -6.36 9.16
N GLY A 43 -12.31 -7.13 10.22
CA GLY A 43 -11.01 -7.40 10.81
C GLY A 43 -10.23 -8.49 10.08
N ILE A 44 -9.08 -8.80 10.66
CA ILE A 44 -8.20 -9.91 10.28
C ILE A 44 -8.39 -11.04 11.29
N LEU A 45 -8.52 -12.27 10.80
CA LEU A 45 -8.48 -13.49 11.61
C LEU A 45 -7.21 -14.28 11.30
N LYS A 46 -6.48 -14.67 12.34
CA LYS A 46 -5.36 -15.62 12.31
C LYS A 46 -5.66 -16.75 13.30
N ALA A 47 -5.82 -17.99 12.86
CA ALA A 47 -6.12 -19.09 13.80
C ALA A 47 -5.61 -20.45 13.33
N GLY A 48 -5.19 -21.33 14.25
CA GLY A 48 -4.77 -22.69 13.90
C GLY A 48 -5.87 -23.49 13.20
N THR A 49 -6.96 -23.75 13.92
CA THR A 49 -8.15 -24.45 13.39
C THR A 49 -9.40 -23.61 13.62
N VAL A 50 -10.12 -23.29 12.55
CA VAL A 50 -11.38 -22.55 12.57
C VAL A 50 -12.55 -23.52 12.36
N SER A 51 -13.43 -23.63 13.36
CA SER A 51 -14.68 -24.40 13.29
C SER A 51 -15.86 -23.44 13.41
N VAL A 52 -16.52 -23.13 12.30
CA VAL A 52 -17.55 -22.07 12.24
C VAL A 52 -18.63 -22.39 11.23
N ARG A 53 -19.92 -22.15 11.55
CA ARG A 53 -20.97 -22.30 10.52
C ARG A 53 -20.88 -21.18 9.49
N HIS A 54 -20.94 -19.93 9.94
CA HIS A 54 -20.90 -18.77 9.03
C HIS A 54 -19.74 -17.85 9.39
N VAL A 55 -18.82 -17.61 8.46
CA VAL A 55 -17.73 -16.63 8.60
C VAL A 55 -17.81 -15.58 7.49
N ALA A 56 -17.69 -14.31 7.87
CA ALA A 56 -17.78 -13.15 7.00
C ALA A 56 -16.79 -12.05 7.44
N GLU A 57 -15.53 -12.17 7.05
CA GLU A 57 -14.43 -11.26 7.44
C GLU A 57 -13.68 -10.68 6.23
N MET A 58 -12.68 -9.84 6.46
CA MET A 58 -11.89 -9.26 5.37
C MET A 58 -10.74 -10.21 4.96
N ASP A 59 -9.94 -10.63 5.92
CA ASP A 59 -8.72 -11.43 5.71
C ASP A 59 -8.71 -12.58 6.71
N ILE A 60 -8.55 -13.82 6.21
CA ILE A 60 -8.56 -15.03 7.04
C ILE A 60 -7.31 -15.86 6.75
N GLU A 61 -6.43 -15.98 7.73
CA GLU A 61 -5.28 -16.88 7.73
C GLU A 61 -5.54 -18.04 8.71
N CYS A 62 -5.40 -19.28 8.25
CA CYS A 62 -5.50 -20.45 9.12
C CYS A 62 -4.68 -21.64 8.65
N ALA A 63 -4.59 -22.70 9.47
CA ALA A 63 -4.14 -24.01 8.96
C ALA A 63 -5.35 -24.78 8.40
N THR A 64 -6.41 -24.95 9.18
CA THR A 64 -7.62 -25.69 8.77
C THR A 64 -8.91 -24.90 9.03
N MET A 65 -9.82 -24.87 8.05
CA MET A 65 -11.15 -24.27 8.17
C MET A 65 -12.26 -25.27 7.88
N ASN A 66 -13.10 -25.53 8.87
CA ASN A 66 -14.24 -26.44 8.81
C ASN A 66 -15.55 -25.67 9.07
N GLY A 67 -16.56 -25.84 8.21
CA GLY A 67 -17.78 -25.02 8.33
C GLY A 67 -18.92 -25.28 7.35
N GLU A 68 -19.82 -24.28 7.24
CA GLU A 68 -21.02 -24.33 6.40
C GLU A 68 -20.95 -23.28 5.27
N THR A 69 -20.61 -22.02 5.57
CA THR A 69 -20.48 -20.93 4.59
C THR A 69 -19.35 -19.97 4.92
N MET A 70 -18.55 -19.61 3.91
CA MET A 70 -17.46 -18.61 4.03
C MET A 70 -17.69 -17.45 3.06
N ALA A 71 -17.49 -16.22 3.55
CA ALA A 71 -17.37 -15.01 2.75
C ALA A 71 -16.11 -14.24 3.18
N ALA A 72 -15.25 -13.87 2.23
CA ALA A 72 -14.00 -13.16 2.51
C ALA A 72 -13.56 -12.25 1.34
N GLU A 73 -12.62 -11.34 1.62
CA GLU A 73 -11.81 -10.69 0.57
C GLU A 73 -10.57 -11.52 0.26
N ARG A 74 -9.83 -11.92 1.30
CA ARG A 74 -8.62 -12.74 1.21
C ARG A 74 -8.71 -13.96 2.14
N VAL A 75 -8.23 -15.11 1.66
CA VAL A 75 -8.15 -16.36 2.45
C VAL A 75 -6.84 -17.05 2.15
N CYS A 76 -6.11 -17.42 3.21
CA CYS A 76 -4.95 -18.31 3.15
C CYS A 76 -5.18 -19.46 4.15
N ALA A 77 -5.23 -20.70 3.66
CA ALA A 77 -5.40 -21.90 4.47
C ALA A 77 -4.46 -23.01 4.00
N ALA A 78 -4.28 -24.10 4.76
CA ALA A 78 -3.82 -25.36 4.19
C ALA A 78 -5.03 -26.18 3.70
N GLU A 79 -6.03 -26.35 4.57
CA GLU A 79 -7.24 -27.14 4.30
C GLU A 79 -8.53 -26.30 4.50
N ILE A 80 -9.46 -26.37 3.55
CA ILE A 80 -10.79 -25.75 3.65
C ILE A 80 -11.86 -26.81 3.33
N VAL A 81 -12.71 -27.14 4.31
CA VAL A 81 -13.84 -28.08 4.15
C VAL A 81 -15.14 -27.39 4.56
N LEU A 82 -16.01 -27.09 3.59
CA LEU A 82 -17.27 -26.37 3.83
C LEU A 82 -18.45 -27.13 3.22
N SER A 83 -19.51 -27.36 3.99
CA SER A 83 -20.70 -28.10 3.53
C SER A 83 -21.68 -27.28 2.67
N GLY A 84 -21.36 -26.01 2.39
CA GLY A 84 -22.19 -25.07 1.64
C GLY A 84 -21.35 -24.12 0.77
N SER A 85 -21.73 -22.85 0.69
CA SER A 85 -21.12 -21.91 -0.26
C SER A 85 -19.90 -21.16 0.31
N ALA A 86 -18.81 -21.12 -0.46
CA ALA A 86 -17.68 -20.22 -0.24
C ALA A 86 -17.66 -19.08 -1.27
N THR A 87 -17.30 -17.87 -0.85
CA THR A 87 -17.12 -16.70 -1.72
C THR A 87 -15.88 -15.92 -1.31
N VAL A 88 -14.88 -15.84 -2.18
CA VAL A 88 -13.63 -15.09 -1.95
C VAL A 88 -13.44 -14.04 -3.03
N SER A 89 -13.53 -12.78 -2.65
CA SER A 89 -13.71 -11.67 -3.61
C SER A 89 -12.42 -11.06 -4.17
N CYS A 90 -11.25 -11.34 -3.59
CA CYS A 90 -9.95 -10.91 -4.10
C CYS A 90 -9.01 -12.10 -4.39
N TYR A 91 -8.61 -12.87 -3.37
CA TYR A 91 -7.60 -13.93 -3.51
C TYR A 91 -7.79 -15.09 -2.52
N LEU A 92 -7.73 -16.33 -3.02
CA LEU A 92 -7.83 -17.58 -2.26
C LEU A 92 -6.57 -18.44 -2.45
N GLU A 93 -5.89 -18.77 -1.36
CA GLU A 93 -4.72 -19.67 -1.34
C GLU A 93 -4.98 -20.86 -0.42
N ALA A 94 -4.89 -22.08 -0.95
CA ALA A 94 -5.13 -23.32 -0.20
C ALA A 94 -4.46 -24.55 -0.83
N GLU A 95 -3.94 -25.47 -0.02
CA GLU A 95 -3.44 -26.76 -0.52
C GLU A 95 -4.59 -27.71 -0.88
N TYR A 96 -5.64 -27.74 -0.05
CA TYR A 96 -6.83 -28.56 -0.26
C TYR A 96 -8.12 -27.77 -0.01
N VAL A 97 -9.08 -27.89 -0.93
CA VAL A 97 -10.40 -27.23 -0.85
C VAL A 97 -11.51 -28.23 -1.21
N GLU A 98 -12.44 -28.47 -0.30
CA GLU A 98 -13.64 -29.29 -0.49
C GLU A 98 -14.90 -28.48 -0.16
N VAL A 99 -15.59 -28.00 -1.21
CA VAL A 99 -16.72 -27.06 -1.10
C VAL A 99 -17.70 -27.28 -2.27
N PRO A 100 -19.00 -27.54 -2.06
CA PRO A 100 -19.93 -27.82 -3.17
C PRO A 100 -20.10 -26.63 -4.12
N LYS A 101 -20.11 -25.39 -3.61
CA LYS A 101 -20.18 -24.17 -4.43
C LYS A 101 -19.13 -23.14 -4.05
N LEU A 102 -18.22 -22.83 -4.96
CA LEU A 102 -17.06 -21.97 -4.71
C LEU A 102 -17.00 -20.81 -5.71
N THR A 103 -17.19 -19.58 -5.22
CA THR A 103 -17.06 -18.36 -6.02
C THR A 103 -15.77 -17.64 -5.66
N MET A 104 -14.91 -17.34 -6.65
CA MET A 104 -13.55 -16.83 -6.41
C MET A 104 -13.14 -15.79 -7.46
N ALA A 105 -12.25 -14.85 -7.13
CA ALA A 105 -11.62 -13.96 -8.12
C ALA A 105 -10.26 -14.51 -8.59
N LYS A 106 -9.21 -14.34 -7.80
CA LYS A 106 -7.89 -14.98 -8.02
C LYS A 106 -7.72 -16.16 -7.07
N HIS A 107 -6.93 -17.15 -7.48
CA HIS A 107 -6.69 -18.33 -6.68
C HIS A 107 -5.29 -18.93 -6.91
N ASN A 108 -4.77 -19.58 -5.87
CA ASN A 108 -3.68 -20.54 -5.90
C ASN A 108 -4.14 -21.77 -5.11
N ILE A 109 -4.58 -22.83 -5.80
CA ILE A 109 -5.15 -24.03 -5.16
C ILE A 109 -4.41 -25.28 -5.63
N GLY A 110 -3.94 -26.10 -4.69
CA GLY A 110 -3.28 -27.38 -4.99
C GLY A 110 -4.27 -28.45 -5.46
N THR A 111 -5.23 -28.80 -4.60
CA THR A 111 -6.29 -29.78 -4.86
C THR A 111 -7.66 -29.16 -4.61
N LEU A 112 -8.55 -29.20 -5.60
CA LEU A 112 -9.91 -28.69 -5.52
C LEU A 112 -10.94 -29.80 -5.77
N LYS A 113 -11.84 -30.01 -4.80
CA LYS A 113 -13.10 -30.75 -4.95
C LYS A 113 -14.26 -29.78 -4.80
N ALA A 114 -14.91 -29.46 -5.91
CA ALA A 114 -16.10 -28.62 -5.92
C ALA A 114 -17.01 -29.01 -7.08
N ASP A 115 -18.33 -29.03 -6.83
CA ASP A 115 -19.32 -29.33 -7.85
C ASP A 115 -19.54 -28.14 -8.80
N ASP A 116 -19.48 -26.92 -8.25
CA ASP A 116 -19.92 -25.70 -8.94
C ASP A 116 -18.95 -24.52 -8.65
N VAL A 117 -18.02 -24.26 -9.58
CA VAL A 117 -16.95 -23.26 -9.46
C VAL A 117 -17.22 -22.04 -10.33
N ILE A 118 -17.31 -20.86 -9.72
CA ILE A 118 -17.62 -19.59 -10.40
C ILE A 118 -16.44 -18.61 -10.25
N THR A 119 -15.65 -18.48 -11.30
CA THR A 119 -14.59 -17.47 -11.37
C THR A 119 -15.18 -16.09 -11.71
N LEU A 120 -15.14 -15.16 -10.75
CA LEU A 120 -15.50 -13.76 -10.94
C LEU A 120 -14.49 -13.10 -11.90
N PRO A 121 -14.93 -12.52 -13.03
CA PRO A 121 -14.03 -11.78 -13.90
C PRO A 121 -13.49 -10.54 -13.18
N GLU A 122 -12.18 -10.27 -13.32
CA GLU A 122 -11.57 -9.06 -12.76
C GLU A 122 -12.40 -7.83 -13.13
N LYS A 123 -12.94 -7.11 -12.14
CA LYS A 123 -13.74 -5.91 -12.37
C LYS A 123 -12.84 -4.76 -12.79
N LYS A 124 -12.44 -4.75 -14.06
CA LYS A 124 -11.70 -3.69 -14.76
C LYS A 124 -12.49 -2.39 -14.66
N ARG A 125 -12.25 -1.61 -13.59
CA ARG A 125 -12.70 -0.22 -13.43
C ARG A 125 -11.95 0.62 -14.46
N GLY A 126 -12.41 0.56 -15.72
CA GLY A 126 -11.73 1.16 -16.85
C GLY A 126 -11.58 2.67 -16.65
N ILE A 127 -10.34 3.11 -16.42
CA ILE A 127 -9.98 4.52 -16.21
C ILE A 127 -10.48 5.38 -17.39
N VAL A 128 -10.46 4.80 -18.60
CA VAL A 128 -11.06 5.34 -19.82
C VAL A 128 -12.53 5.74 -19.62
N GLY A 129 -13.36 4.89 -19.01
CA GLY A 129 -14.78 5.18 -18.79
C GLY A 129 -15.01 6.35 -17.83
N THR A 130 -14.24 6.42 -16.74
CA THR A 130 -14.26 7.59 -15.84
C THR A 130 -13.72 8.86 -16.50
N LEU A 131 -12.74 8.75 -17.39
CA LEU A 131 -12.13 9.88 -18.09
C LEU A 131 -13.06 10.43 -19.18
N VAL A 132 -13.72 9.57 -19.95
CA VAL A 132 -14.77 9.94 -20.91
C VAL A 132 -15.97 10.58 -20.20
N ALA A 133 -16.47 9.97 -19.11
CA ALA A 133 -17.54 10.56 -18.32
C ALA A 133 -17.16 11.93 -17.72
N GLY A 134 -15.91 12.08 -17.27
CA GLY A 134 -15.35 13.37 -16.82
C GLY A 134 -15.28 14.41 -17.94
N PHE A 135 -14.89 14.01 -19.15
CA PHE A 135 -14.83 14.89 -20.32
C PHE A 135 -16.24 15.34 -20.76
N PHE A 136 -17.19 14.41 -20.87
CA PHE A 136 -18.59 14.75 -21.16
C PHE A 136 -19.21 15.66 -20.08
N ARG A 137 -18.91 15.43 -18.79
CA ARG A 137 -19.34 16.33 -17.71
C ARG A 137 -18.73 17.73 -17.82
N ARG A 138 -17.44 17.85 -18.20
CA ARG A 138 -16.80 19.15 -18.47
C ARG A 138 -17.44 19.86 -19.67
N LEU A 139 -17.69 19.15 -20.77
CA LEU A 139 -18.35 19.68 -21.95
C LEU A 139 -19.77 20.18 -21.62
N TRP A 140 -20.56 19.37 -20.91
CA TRP A 140 -21.92 19.73 -20.48
C TRP A 140 -21.94 20.96 -19.56
N LEU A 141 -21.01 21.02 -18.59
CA LEU A 141 -20.86 22.20 -17.73
C LEU A 141 -20.43 23.45 -18.52
N SER A 142 -19.56 23.31 -19.53
CA SER A 142 -19.12 24.41 -20.41
C SER A 142 -20.24 24.95 -21.31
N VAL A 143 -21.19 24.10 -21.72
CA VAL A 143 -22.37 24.53 -22.50
C VAL A 143 -23.40 25.28 -21.63
N ILE A 144 -23.50 24.93 -20.34
CA ILE A 144 -24.47 25.54 -19.41
C ILE A 144 -23.90 26.79 -18.72
N HIS A 145 -22.60 26.82 -18.39
CA HIS A 145 -21.94 28.00 -17.82
C HIS A 145 -21.58 29.00 -18.92
N ARG A 146 -22.56 29.83 -19.34
CA ARG A 146 -22.22 31.13 -19.93
C ARG A 146 -21.44 31.93 -18.89
N ILE A 147 -20.16 32.12 -19.14
CA ILE A 147 -19.27 32.95 -18.34
C ILE A 147 -19.88 34.38 -18.30
N PRO A 148 -20.15 34.96 -17.11
CA PRO A 148 -20.49 36.37 -17.02
C PRO A 148 -19.23 37.17 -17.37
N VAL A 149 -19.28 37.87 -18.50
CA VAL A 149 -18.20 38.71 -19.00
C VAL A 149 -18.14 40.02 -18.21
N ASP A 150 -16.92 40.41 -17.82
CA ASP A 150 -16.49 41.73 -17.34
C ASP A 150 -17.37 42.46 -16.32
N ALA A 151 -17.14 42.15 -15.04
CA ALA A 151 -17.36 43.13 -13.97
C ALA A 151 -16.11 44.04 -13.87
N PRO A 152 -16.19 45.36 -14.17
CA PRO A 152 -15.02 46.23 -14.20
C PRO A 152 -14.42 46.44 -12.81
N TYR A 153 -13.12 46.17 -12.67
CA TYR A 153 -12.38 46.32 -11.42
C TYR A 153 -12.15 47.80 -11.09
N VAL A 154 -12.98 48.35 -10.18
CA VAL A 154 -12.79 49.70 -9.64
C VAL A 154 -11.62 49.69 -8.65
N GLN A 155 -10.50 50.30 -9.05
CA GLN A 155 -9.37 50.52 -8.15
C GLN A 155 -9.77 51.53 -7.07
N VAL A 156 -9.70 51.13 -5.80
CA VAL A 156 -9.76 52.07 -4.67
C VAL A 156 -8.44 52.84 -4.64
N ALA A 157 -8.52 54.17 -4.69
CA ALA A 157 -7.34 55.04 -4.80
C ALA A 157 -6.44 54.94 -3.55
N ALA A 158 -5.14 54.77 -3.78
CA ALA A 158 -4.13 54.91 -2.72
C ALA A 158 -3.86 56.40 -2.44
N PRO A 159 -3.89 56.85 -1.18
CA PRO A 159 -3.48 58.21 -0.82
C PRO A 159 -1.95 58.34 -0.75
N ALA A 160 -1.42 59.37 -1.41
CA ALA A 160 -0.03 59.84 -1.35
C ALA A 160 -0.03 61.34 -1.77
N PRO A 161 1.07 62.09 -1.61
CA PRO A 161 2.34 61.80 -0.93
C PRO A 161 2.64 62.80 0.21
N GLU A 162 3.82 62.72 0.85
CA GLU A 162 4.69 63.89 1.10
C GLU A 162 6.19 63.44 1.04
N SER A 163 7.07 64.38 0.70
CA SER A 163 8.50 64.22 0.33
C SER A 163 9.44 63.98 1.54
N THR A 164 10.76 63.68 1.49
CA THR A 164 11.86 64.08 0.56
C THR A 164 13.08 63.11 0.59
N ASP A 165 13.71 62.91 -0.58
CA ASP A 165 15.15 62.92 -0.92
C ASP A 165 16.28 62.30 -0.03
N THR A 166 17.13 61.48 -0.71
CA THR A 166 18.61 61.19 -0.59
C THR A 166 19.36 61.22 0.78
N GLU A 167 20.39 60.39 1.05
CA GLU A 167 21.63 60.24 0.24
C GLU A 167 22.43 58.91 0.48
N GLN A 168 23.76 58.94 0.27
CA GLN A 168 24.76 57.87 0.06
C GLN A 168 25.10 57.02 1.34
N GLU A 169 25.96 55.98 1.37
CA GLU A 169 27.19 55.68 0.59
C GLU A 169 27.61 54.18 0.57
N GLN A 170 28.60 53.83 -0.25
CA GLN A 170 29.20 52.49 -0.44
C GLN A 170 30.74 52.54 -0.33
N PRO A 171 31.38 51.53 0.29
CA PRO A 171 32.73 51.11 -0.14
C PRO A 171 32.87 49.61 -0.50
N LYS A 172 34.07 49.27 -0.99
CA LYS A 172 34.50 48.02 -1.66
C LYS A 172 35.91 47.63 -1.12
N PRO A 173 36.77 46.94 -1.88
CA PRO A 173 37.03 45.49 -1.96
C PRO A 173 38.20 45.00 -1.04
N GLU A 174 39.04 43.97 -1.27
CA GLU A 174 39.21 42.85 -2.26
C GLU A 174 40.09 41.76 -1.59
N ARG A 175 39.96 40.47 -1.94
CA ARG A 175 41.12 39.54 -2.14
C ARG A 175 40.73 38.17 -2.72
N ALA A 176 41.71 37.48 -3.31
CA ALA A 176 41.57 36.24 -4.08
C ALA A 176 42.59 35.16 -3.66
N GLY A 177 42.42 33.93 -4.16
CA GLY A 177 43.36 32.81 -4.01
C GLY A 177 42.90 31.58 -4.82
N ASP A 178 43.78 31.03 -5.66
CA ASP A 178 43.49 30.02 -6.68
C ASP A 178 44.20 28.66 -6.44
N PHE A 179 43.89 27.69 -7.32
CA PHE A 179 44.66 26.49 -7.73
C PHE A 179 44.42 25.10 -7.07
N GLN A 180 43.66 24.29 -7.82
CA GLN A 180 43.98 22.94 -8.33
C GLN A 180 44.53 21.82 -7.42
N SER A 181 43.85 20.66 -7.43
CA SER A 181 44.45 19.37 -7.90
C SER A 181 43.44 18.22 -8.03
N GLN A 182 43.81 17.21 -8.82
CA GLN A 182 43.16 15.91 -9.12
C GLN A 182 44.25 14.82 -8.97
N PRO A 183 44.00 13.49 -9.11
CA PRO A 183 42.78 12.68 -8.93
C PRO A 183 43.00 11.39 -8.08
N VAL A 184 41.95 10.69 -7.65
CA VAL A 184 42.05 9.28 -7.15
C VAL A 184 40.81 8.46 -7.55
N THR A 185 41.00 7.17 -7.88
CA THR A 185 39.97 6.20 -8.28
C THR A 185 39.98 4.98 -7.36
N GLN A 186 38.85 4.66 -6.68
CA GLN A 186 38.52 3.34 -6.08
C GLN A 186 37.07 3.31 -5.49
N PRO A 187 36.51 2.17 -5.03
CA PRO A 187 35.33 1.59 -5.70
C PRO A 187 34.01 1.76 -4.94
N MET A 188 32.90 2.00 -5.65
CA MET A 188 31.59 2.34 -5.09
C MET A 188 30.55 1.20 -5.14
N ASP A 189 30.88 0.03 -5.71
CA ASP A 189 29.87 -0.91 -6.22
C ASP A 189 29.27 -1.89 -5.20
N LEU A 190 29.71 -1.89 -3.92
CA LEU A 190 29.30 -2.89 -2.93
C LEU A 190 28.10 -2.47 -2.04
N ASP A 191 27.83 -1.18 -1.87
CA ASP A 191 26.80 -0.68 -0.95
C ASP A 191 25.46 -0.37 -1.67
N LEU A 192 25.51 -0.09 -2.98
CA LEU A 192 24.32 0.22 -3.78
C LEU A 192 23.31 -0.94 -3.84
N GLU A 193 23.76 -2.20 -3.89
CA GLU A 193 22.83 -3.35 -3.90
C GLU A 193 21.98 -3.43 -2.61
N GLU A 194 22.45 -2.84 -1.50
CA GLU A 194 21.77 -2.80 -0.21
C GLU A 194 20.94 -1.53 0.03
N ASP A 195 21.29 -0.41 -0.61
CA ASP A 195 20.56 0.86 -0.54
C ASP A 195 19.06 0.74 -0.90
N PHE A 196 18.21 1.37 -0.08
CA PHE A 196 16.77 1.45 -0.28
C PHE A 196 16.38 2.26 -1.54
N GLU A 197 17.08 3.34 -1.85
CA GLU A 197 16.82 4.15 -3.07
C GLU A 197 17.11 3.31 -4.33
N PHE A 198 18.26 2.64 -4.38
CA PHE A 198 18.61 1.71 -5.46
C PHE A 198 17.65 0.51 -5.54
N LYS A 199 17.32 -0.15 -4.42
CA LYS A 199 16.31 -1.23 -4.39
C LYS A 199 14.96 -0.75 -4.94
N ARG A 200 14.49 0.45 -4.56
CA ARG A 200 13.26 1.06 -5.08
C ARG A 200 13.34 1.32 -6.58
N LEU A 201 14.47 1.85 -7.06
CA LEU A 201 14.71 2.12 -8.49
C LEU A 201 14.79 0.82 -9.33
N LYS A 202 15.50 -0.19 -8.84
CA LYS A 202 15.67 -1.53 -9.45
C LYS A 202 14.32 -2.27 -9.57
N ALA A 203 13.46 -2.15 -8.56
CA ALA A 203 12.09 -2.66 -8.60
C ALA A 203 11.22 -1.89 -9.60
N MET A 204 11.25 -0.55 -9.57
CA MET A 204 10.47 0.30 -10.48
C MET A 204 10.87 0.10 -11.94
N TYR A 205 12.17 -0.03 -12.23
CA TYR A 205 12.67 -0.36 -13.57
C TYR A 205 12.17 -1.73 -14.06
N ARG A 206 12.23 -2.76 -13.20
CA ARG A 206 11.73 -4.11 -13.52
C ARG A 206 10.25 -4.15 -13.88
N LEU A 207 9.42 -3.30 -13.27
CA LEU A 207 7.99 -3.18 -13.59
C LEU A 207 7.71 -2.40 -14.89
N LEU A 208 8.57 -1.44 -15.24
CA LEU A 208 8.32 -0.49 -16.33
C LEU A 208 8.97 -0.88 -17.66
N LYS A 209 10.08 -1.64 -17.63
CA LYS A 209 10.82 -2.09 -18.83
C LYS A 209 9.94 -2.88 -19.82
N ASP A 210 9.09 -3.77 -19.31
CA ASP A 210 8.25 -4.66 -20.13
C ASP A 210 7.02 -3.94 -20.70
N CYS A 211 6.73 -2.74 -20.17
CA CYS A 211 5.75 -1.80 -20.69
C CYS A 211 6.37 -0.77 -21.67
N GLY A 212 7.66 -0.90 -22.01
CA GLY A 212 8.36 -0.03 -22.96
C GLY A 212 8.84 1.32 -22.40
N TYR A 213 8.81 1.53 -21.08
CA TYR A 213 9.23 2.77 -20.44
C TYR A 213 10.67 2.70 -19.93
N THR A 214 11.42 3.79 -20.08
CA THR A 214 12.78 3.96 -19.54
C THR A 214 12.82 4.98 -18.42
N LEU A 215 13.69 4.77 -17.43
CA LEU A 215 13.91 5.71 -16.34
C LEU A 215 15.04 6.69 -16.70
N ARG A 216 14.82 7.98 -16.46
CA ARG A 216 15.82 9.03 -16.61
C ARG A 216 16.10 9.66 -15.24
N ILE A 217 17.33 9.51 -14.76
CA ILE A 217 17.80 10.17 -13.54
C ILE A 217 18.27 11.58 -13.91
N THR A 218 17.93 12.57 -13.07
CA THR A 218 18.45 13.94 -13.14
C THR A 218 19.06 14.29 -11.80
N LYS A 219 20.30 14.77 -11.79
CA LYS A 219 20.99 15.19 -10.55
C LYS A 219 20.22 16.36 -9.92
N GLN A 220 19.84 16.20 -8.66
CA GLN A 220 19.36 17.30 -7.82
C GLN A 220 20.58 18.01 -7.21
N GLU A 221 20.53 19.33 -7.08
CA GLU A 221 21.67 20.16 -6.74
C GLU A 221 21.30 21.11 -5.60
N GLU A 222 21.86 20.90 -4.40
CA GLU A 222 22.23 21.97 -3.44
C GLU A 222 23.03 21.45 -2.20
N THR A 223 24.03 22.24 -1.81
CA THR A 223 24.46 22.60 -0.43
C THR A 223 24.91 21.55 0.60
N VAL A 224 26.17 21.09 0.44
CA VAL A 224 27.31 21.08 1.40
C VAL A 224 27.06 21.09 2.94
N LEU A 225 27.73 20.16 3.66
CA LEU A 225 28.49 20.40 4.92
C LEU A 225 29.55 19.26 5.15
N THR A 226 30.53 19.45 6.05
CA THR A 226 31.86 18.77 6.00
C THR A 226 32.22 17.78 7.15
N PRO A 227 33.26 16.91 7.01
CA PRO A 227 33.43 15.66 7.78
C PRO A 227 34.67 15.57 8.72
N ARG A 228 34.77 14.46 9.49
CA ARG A 228 35.99 13.91 10.17
C ARG A 228 35.73 12.44 10.57
N GLU A 229 36.49 11.42 10.10
CA GLU A 229 37.73 10.81 10.66
C GLU A 229 37.59 10.40 12.16
N ASP A 230 38.05 9.23 12.64
CA ASP A 230 39.26 8.47 12.25
C ASP A 230 39.31 6.97 12.76
N SER A 231 40.21 6.16 12.19
CA SER A 231 41.03 5.06 12.78
C SER A 231 40.48 3.68 13.30
N ALA A 232 40.68 2.65 12.45
CA ALA A 232 41.66 1.53 12.62
C ALA A 232 41.40 0.21 13.43
N SER A 233 42.13 -0.85 12.99
CA SER A 233 42.45 -2.16 13.65
C SER A 233 41.38 -3.29 13.66
N THR A 234 41.65 -4.61 13.58
CA THR A 234 42.88 -5.41 13.23
C THR A 234 42.51 -6.86 12.78
N LEU A 235 43.43 -7.58 12.10
CA LEU A 235 43.34 -9.02 11.74
C LEU A 235 43.80 -9.95 12.90
N PRO A 236 43.38 -11.24 12.95
CA PRO A 236 44.05 -12.36 12.26
C PRO A 236 43.05 -13.29 11.52
N LYS A 237 43.36 -14.06 10.46
CA LYS A 237 44.52 -14.89 10.03
C LYS A 237 44.64 -16.23 10.76
N ALA A 238 44.57 -17.35 10.01
CA ALA A 238 44.68 -18.71 10.51
C ALA A 238 45.61 -19.57 9.63
N ALA A 239 46.60 -20.21 10.26
CA ALA A 239 47.37 -21.38 9.83
C ALA A 239 48.23 -21.81 11.03
#